data_AF-A0A6L3ETU4-F1
#
_entry.id   AF-A0A6L3ETU4-F1
#
_cell.length_a   1.000
_cell.length_b   1.000
_cell.length_c   1.000
_cell.angle_alpha   90.00
_cell.angle_beta   90.00
_cell.angle_gamma   90.00
#
_symmetry.space_group_name_H-M   'P 1'
#
loop_
_entity.id
_entity.type
_entity.pdbx_description
1 polymer ?
#
loop_
_entity_poly.entity_id
_entity_poly.type
_entity_poly.pdbx_seq_one_letter_code
_entity_poly.pdbx_strand_id
1 'polypeptide(L)'
;MNTKETKYQKAKERVEVIKGFYSHLTVYVFVNLLLFSINMIVSPNSLWFLWPLMGWGIGFVMHALSVFGFGSWFGPDWEERKIRDLMEDH
;
A
#
# COMPACT_ATOMS: atom_id res chain seq x y z
N MET A 1 1.66 22.44 25.30
CA MET A 1 1.95 21.43 24.26
C MET A 1 2.09 22.17 22.95
N ASN A 2 3.28 22.22 22.34
CA ASN A 2 3.56 23.05 21.17
C ASN A 2 2.96 22.41 19.91
N THR A 3 2.02 23.09 19.27
CA THR A 3 1.27 22.62 18.09
C THR A 3 2.17 22.34 16.88
N LYS A 4 3.36 22.96 16.81
CA LYS A 4 4.34 22.73 15.74
C LYS A 4 5.08 21.41 15.90
N GLU A 5 5.45 21.04 17.13
CA GLU A 5 6.13 19.77 17.39
C GLU A 5 5.21 18.57 17.15
N THR A 6 3.93 18.68 17.51
CA THR A 6 2.95 17.60 17.27
C THR A 6 2.70 17.34 15.79
N LYS A 7 2.71 18.39 14.95
CA LYS A 7 2.63 18.22 13.48
C LYS A 7 3.88 17.55 12.92
N TYR A 8 5.06 17.94 13.37
CA TYR A 8 6.32 17.35 12.93
C TYR A 8 6.44 15.87 13.30
N GLN A 9 6.08 15.50 14.53
CA GLN A 9 6.09 14.10 14.97
C GLN A 9 5.12 13.23 14.17
N LYS A 10 3.88 13.69 13.93
CA LYS A 10 2.92 12.98 13.08
C LYS A 10 3.41 12.80 11.64
N ALA A 11 4.09 13.82 11.09
CA ALA A 11 4.68 13.71 9.75
C ALA A 11 5.82 12.68 9.72
N LYS A 12 6.66 12.65 10.75
CA LYS A 12 7.76 11.69 10.87
C LYS A 12 7.25 10.25 11.01
N GLU A 13 6.25 10.00 11.85
CA GLU A 13 5.62 8.68 12.00
C GLU A 13 5.05 8.19 10.66
N ARG A 14 4.35 9.06 9.91
CA ARG A 14 3.85 8.69 8.57
C ARG A 14 4.99 8.28 7.62
N VAL A 15 6.10 9.00 7.62
CA VAL A 15 7.25 8.68 6.75
C VAL A 15 7.89 7.33 7.13
N GLU A 16 8.01 7.02 8.42
CA GLU A 16 8.53 5.74 8.88
C GLU A 16 7.63 4.57 8.49
N VAL A 17 6.31 4.72 8.64
CA VAL A 17 5.33 3.70 8.21
C VAL A 17 5.39 3.48 6.70
N ILE A 18 5.47 4.54 5.89
CA ILE A 18 5.61 4.44 4.44
C ILE A 18 6.92 3.74 4.06
N LYS A 19 8.04 4.08 4.70
CA LYS A 19 9.33 3.40 4.46
C LYS A 19 9.27 1.91 4.78
N GLY A 20 8.64 1.54 5.90
CA GLY A 20 8.42 0.14 6.27
C GLY A 20 7.64 -0.61 5.20
N PHE A 21 6.56 0.00 4.70
CA PHE A 21 5.76 -0.57 3.62
C PHE A 21 6.56 -0.81 2.34
N TYR A 22 7.35 0.16 1.88
CA TYR A 22 8.17 0.01 0.66
C TYR A 22 9.19 -1.13 0.77
N SER A 23 9.77 -1.33 1.96
CA SER A 23 10.66 -2.46 2.21
C SER A 23 9.92 -3.80 2.02
N HIS A 24 8.77 -3.95 2.66
CA HIS A 24 7.93 -5.15 2.53
C HIS A 24 7.45 -5.38 1.09
N LEU A 25 7.04 -4.32 0.38
CA LEU A 25 6.65 -4.37 -1.03
C LEU A 25 7.81 -4.87 -1.91
N THR A 26 9.01 -4.34 -1.69
CA THR A 26 10.20 -4.73 -2.46
C THR A 26 10.45 -6.23 -2.29
N VAL A 27 10.49 -6.72 -1.04
CA VAL A 27 10.67 -8.15 -0.76
C VAL A 27 9.55 -8.98 -1.39
N TYR A 28 8.30 -8.56 -1.27
CA TYR A 28 7.16 -9.25 -1.85
C TYR A 28 7.29 -9.39 -3.38
N VAL A 29 7.65 -8.31 -4.08
CA VAL A 29 7.85 -8.33 -5.54
C VAL A 29 9.00 -9.25 -5.92
N PHE A 30 10.16 -9.16 -5.27
CA PHE A 30 11.31 -10.01 -5.56
C PHE A 30 11.00 -11.50 -5.34
N VAL A 31 10.35 -11.86 -4.24
CA VAL A 31 9.97 -13.24 -3.95
C VAL A 31 8.98 -13.77 -4.98
N ASN A 32 7.95 -13.00 -5.34
CA ASN A 32 6.97 -13.43 -6.34
C ASN A 32 7.58 -13.57 -7.75
N LEU A 33 8.49 -12.68 -8.14
CA LEU A 33 9.23 -12.78 -9.41
C LEU A 33 10.11 -14.04 -9.44
N LEU A 34 10.76 -14.37 -8.32
CA LEU A 34 11.57 -15.58 -8.19
C LEU A 34 10.69 -16.83 -8.27
N LEU A 35 9.56 -16.87 -7.56
CA LEU A 35 8.59 -17.98 -7.63
C LEU A 35 8.00 -18.14 -9.03
N PHE A 36 7.66 -17.03 -9.71
CA PHE A 36 7.21 -17.04 -11.10
C PHE A 36 8.26 -17.65 -12.02
N SER A 37 9.53 -17.24 -11.87
CA SER A 37 10.64 -17.76 -12.67
C SER A 37 10.85 -19.26 -12.45
N ILE A 38 10.85 -19.70 -11.18
CA ILE A 38 10.93 -21.13 -10.83
C ILE A 38 9.76 -21.89 -11.45
N ASN A 39 8.55 -21.33 -11.39
CA ASN A 39 7.39 -22.00 -11.95
C ASN A 39 7.49 -22.20 -13.46
N MET A 40 7.92 -21.18 -14.20
CA MET A 40 8.13 -21.28 -15.64
C MET A 40 9.21 -22.29 -16.03
N ILE A 41 10.21 -22.51 -15.17
CA ILE A 41 11.29 -23.47 -15.41
C ILE A 41 10.88 -24.90 -15.05
N VAL A 42 10.24 -25.09 -13.89
CA VAL A 42 9.97 -26.43 -13.32
C VAL A 42 8.65 -27.00 -13.84
N SER A 43 7.61 -26.18 -13.92
CA SER A 43 6.24 -26.63 -14.20
C SER A 43 5.45 -25.57 -14.99
N PRO A 44 5.81 -25.27 -16.25
CA PRO A 44 5.15 -24.23 -17.04
C PRO A 44 3.65 -24.49 -17.25
N ASN A 45 3.21 -25.75 -17.18
CA ASN A 45 1.81 -26.15 -17.31
C ASN A 45 0.98 -26.03 -16.01
N SER A 46 1.61 -25.70 -14.88
CA SER A 46 0.94 -25.56 -13.58
C SER A 46 1.27 -24.21 -12.95
N LEU A 47 0.29 -23.34 -12.77
CA LEU A 47 0.52 -21.98 -12.25
C LEU A 47 0.54 -21.94 -10.71
N TRP A 48 1.35 -22.79 -10.07
CA TRP A 48 1.34 -22.91 -8.61
C TRP A 48 1.80 -21.65 -7.87
N PHE A 49 2.60 -20.78 -8.52
CA PHE A 49 3.04 -19.50 -7.96
C PHE A 49 1.87 -18.56 -7.60
N LEU A 50 0.69 -18.74 -8.21
CA LEU A 50 -0.51 -17.97 -7.91
C LEU A 50 -1.00 -18.17 -6.48
N TRP A 51 -0.76 -19.35 -5.88
CA TRP A 51 -1.20 -19.64 -4.52
C TRP A 51 -0.47 -18.78 -3.46
N PRO A 52 0.88 -18.73 -3.44
CA PRO A 52 1.62 -17.75 -2.63
C PRO A 52 1.24 -16.31 -2.94
N LEU A 53 1.09 -15.97 -4.22
CA LEU A 53 0.78 -14.62 -4.66
C LEU A 53 -0.59 -14.14 -4.13
N MET A 54 -1.62 -14.96 -4.25
CA MET A 54 -2.97 -14.68 -3.75
C MET A 54 -3.04 -14.70 -2.23
N GLY A 55 -2.45 -15.71 -1.58
CA GLY A 55 -2.51 -15.87 -0.13
C GLY A 55 -1.86 -14.70 0.61
N TRP A 56 -0.68 -14.27 0.17
CA TRP A 56 0.03 -13.16 0.80
C TRP A 56 -0.33 -11.80 0.18
N GLY A 57 -0.81 -11.78 -1.07
CA GLY A 57 -1.24 -10.58 -1.77
C GLY A 57 -2.44 -9.90 -1.12
N ILE A 58 -3.39 -10.67 -0.57
CA ILE A 58 -4.53 -10.10 0.15
C ILE A 58 -4.07 -9.32 1.40
N GLY A 59 -3.16 -9.91 2.19
CA GLY A 59 -2.58 -9.24 3.35
C GLY A 59 -1.78 -7.99 2.97
N PHE A 60 -1.06 -8.06 1.84
CA PHE A 60 -0.34 -6.92 1.28
C PHE A 60 -1.29 -5.77 0.88
N VAL A 61 -2.39 -6.06 0.18
CA VAL A 61 -3.38 -5.06 -0.22
C VAL A 61 -4.05 -4.43 1.00
N MET A 62 -4.40 -5.22 2.02
CA MET A 62 -4.95 -4.70 3.28
C MET A 62 -3.95 -3.79 4.00
N HIS A 63 -2.68 -4.17 4.05
CA HIS A 63 -1.63 -3.34 4.64
C HIS A 63 -1.41 -2.05 3.84
N ALA A 64 -1.43 -2.12 2.51
CA ALA A 64 -1.34 -0.97 1.62
C ALA A 64 -2.49 0.02 1.86
N LEU A 65 -3.72 -0.49 1.96
CA LEU A 65 -4.90 0.34 2.25
C LEU A 65 -4.82 0.99 3.64
N SER A 66 -4.22 0.33 4.63
CA SER A 66 -3.99 0.90 5.97
C SER A 66 -2.90 1.99 5.96
N VAL A 67 -1.81 1.78 5.23
CA VAL A 67 -0.67 2.71 5.17
C VAL A 67 -0.97 3.95 4.34
N PHE A 68 -1.59 3.78 3.18
CA PHE A 68 -1.90 4.89 2.27
C PHE A 68 -3.28 5.48 2.55
N GLY A 69 -4.20 4.74 3.16
CA GLY A 69 -5.59 5.16 3.29
C GLY A 69 -6.28 5.22 1.92
N PHE A 70 -7.61 5.09 1.93
CA PHE A 70 -8.41 5.33 0.72
C PHE A 70 -8.15 6.74 0.12
N GLY A 71 -7.85 7.73 0.98
CA GLY A 71 -7.60 9.12 0.58
C GLY A 71 -6.31 9.35 -0.21
N SER A 72 -5.25 8.54 -0.04
CA SER A 72 -4.01 8.73 -0.84
C SER A 72 -4.13 8.15 -2.25
N TRP A 73 -4.98 7.14 -2.46
CA TRP A 73 -5.27 6.60 -3.80
C TRP A 73 -6.03 7.62 -4.67
N PHE A 74 -6.92 8.39 -4.07
CA PHE A 74 -7.68 9.44 -4.75
C PHE A 74 -7.05 10.84 -4.64
N GLY A 75 -5.95 10.95 -3.90
CA GLY A 75 -5.22 12.19 -3.64
C GLY A 75 -5.95 13.17 -2.71
N PRO A 76 -5.22 14.10 -2.07
CA PRO A 76 -5.82 15.19 -1.28
C PRO A 76 -6.87 15.98 -2.09
N ASP A 77 -6.71 16.05 -3.41
CA ASP A 77 -7.69 16.67 -4.32
C ASP A 77 -9.08 16.03 -4.24
N TRP A 78 -9.20 14.72 -3.98
CA TRP A 78 -10.51 14.09 -3.83
C TRP A 78 -11.18 14.44 -2.51
N GLU A 79 -10.40 14.49 -1.44
CA GLU A 79 -10.90 14.92 -0.13
C GLU A 79 -11.40 16.36 -0.19
N GLU A 80 -10.63 17.23 -0.83
CA GLU A 80 -10.97 18.65 -1.03
C GLU A 80 -12.16 18.83 -1.97
N ARG A 81 -12.27 18.02 -3.04
CA ARG A 81 -13.47 17.96 -3.90
C ARG A 81 -14.71 17.52 -3.13
N LYS A 82 -14.62 16.49 -2.29
CA LYS A 82 -15.78 15.97 -1.55
C LYS A 82 -16.26 16.94 -0.47
N ILE A 83 -15.33 17.62 0.19
CA ILE A 83 -15.63 18.69 1.13
C ILE A 83 -16.31 19.87 0.42
N ARG A 84 -15.85 20.24 -0.78
CA ARG A 84 -16.48 21.29 -1.60
C ARG A 84 -17.88 20.90 -2.06
N ASP A 85 -18.07 19.69 -2.58
CA ASP A 85 -19.40 19.17 -2.96
C ASP A 85 -20.40 19.25 -1.78
N LEU A 86 -19.98 18.87 -0.57
CA LEU A 86 -20.83 18.89 0.63
C LEU A 86 -21.12 20.31 1.14
N MET A 87 -20.28 21.29 0.82
CA MET A 87 -20.51 22.70 1.14
C MET A 87 -21.34 23.43 0.09
N GLU A 88 -21.40 22.92 -1.16
CA GLU A 88 -22.27 23.45 -2.23
C GLU A 88 -23.70 22.92 -2.14
N ASP A 89 -23.93 21.78 -1.48
CA ASP A 89 -25.26 21.17 -1.30
C ASP A 89 -26.08 21.81 -0.14
N HIS A 90 -25.62 22.94 0.40
CA HIS A 90 -26.28 23.71 1.47
C HIS A 90 -26.26 25.22 1.23
#